data_AF-A0A409VMI3-F1
#
_entry.id   AF-A0A409VMI3-F1
#
_cell.length_a   1.000
_cell.length_b   1.000
_cell.length_c   1.000
_cell.angle_alpha   90.00
_cell.angle_beta   90.00
_cell.angle_gamma   90.00
#
_symmetry.space_group_name_H-M   'P 1'
#
loop_
_entity.id
_entity.type
_entity.pdbx_description
1 polymer ?
#
loop_
_entity_poly.entity_id
_entity_poly.type
_entity_poly.pdbx_seq_one_letter_code
_entity_poly.pdbx_strand_id
1 'polypeptide(L)'
;MFFQAIGIYSLPVELLYELELYALSESLPIASRHFNDVYKQASPFFHARYILGRVLGNHEAVLSEIYTKALRYPICTQKVLEAIRTLVQDLQPSKSALQLPRRLFKSLTPPVSGWTKDDYPIPLLRYLYHTSDIPTVNTNANEGYALTRAVHAKFKPLVEFLLAHHASPRSRDCLAVKVAIRQKNLEMVKLLVERQESKKKKGKRRKIEDRLSLDSDMLKIAVMANAHDIVEYLYREKKILPDMLTLKKMTF
;
A
#
# COMPACT_ATOMS: atom_id res chain seq x y z
N MET A 1 -11.26 -9.17 58.42
CA MET A 1 -10.90 -8.33 57.25
C MET A 1 -10.75 -9.26 56.05
N PHE A 2 -11.75 -9.32 55.17
CA PHE A 2 -11.61 -10.02 53.91
C PHE A 2 -10.87 -9.09 52.95
N PHE A 3 -9.61 -9.41 52.61
CA PHE A 3 -8.96 -8.81 51.45
C PHE A 3 -9.73 -9.30 50.23
N GLN A 4 -10.57 -8.44 49.67
CA GLN A 4 -11.16 -8.68 48.36
C GLN A 4 -10.00 -8.78 47.38
N ALA A 5 -9.82 -9.94 46.75
CA ALA A 5 -8.74 -10.14 45.79
C ALA A 5 -8.91 -9.12 44.65
N ILE A 6 -8.07 -8.09 44.65
CA ILE A 6 -8.00 -7.09 43.61
C ILE A 6 -7.42 -7.81 42.40
N GLY A 7 -8.28 -8.14 41.44
CA GLY A 7 -7.88 -8.81 40.21
C GLY A 7 -7.07 -7.89 39.29
N ILE A 8 -6.46 -8.48 38.26
CA ILE A 8 -5.72 -7.73 37.24
C ILE A 8 -6.57 -6.63 36.56
N TYR A 9 -7.89 -6.79 36.50
CA TYR A 9 -8.83 -5.82 35.94
C TYR A 9 -9.02 -4.55 36.77
N SER A 10 -8.57 -4.55 38.02
CA SER A 10 -8.65 -3.40 38.93
C SER A 10 -7.32 -2.64 39.04
N LEU A 11 -6.30 -3.03 38.27
CA LEU A 11 -5.04 -2.29 38.22
C LEU A 11 -5.23 -0.93 37.53
N PRO A 12 -4.50 0.11 37.98
CA PRO A 12 -4.34 1.35 37.22
C PRO A 12 -3.86 1.07 35.79
N VAL A 13 -4.29 1.91 34.86
CA VAL A 13 -4.00 1.74 33.42
C VAL A 13 -2.49 1.78 33.14
N GLU A 14 -1.74 2.54 33.93
CA GLU A 14 -0.28 2.66 33.85
C GLU A 14 0.40 1.31 34.14
N LEU A 15 -0.08 0.56 35.14
CA LEU A 15 0.46 -0.76 35.45
C LEU A 15 0.10 -1.79 34.37
N LEU A 16 -1.10 -1.68 33.77
CA LEU A 16 -1.46 -2.50 32.62
C LEU A 16 -0.52 -2.22 31.43
N TYR A 17 -0.17 -0.96 31.20
CA TYR A 17 0.81 -0.60 30.17
C TYR A 17 2.20 -1.16 30.46
N GLU A 18 2.70 -1.04 31.69
CA GLU A 18 4.01 -1.61 32.06
C GLU A 18 4.04 -3.13 31.90
N LEU A 19 2.99 -3.82 32.33
CA LEU A 19 2.84 -5.26 32.17
C LEU A 19 2.89 -5.66 30.69
N GLU A 20 2.17 -4.96 29.82
CA GLU A 20 2.15 -5.28 28.39
C GLU A 20 3.47 -4.94 27.69
N LEU A 21 4.15 -3.85 28.07
CA LEU A 21 5.47 -3.52 27.54
C LEU A 21 6.56 -4.49 28.00
N TYR A 22 6.42 -5.08 29.19
CA TYR A 22 7.34 -6.10 29.69
C TYR A 22 7.04 -7.46 29.06
N ALA A 23 5.77 -7.88 29.03
CA ALA A 23 5.35 -9.18 28.53
C ALA A 23 5.40 -9.26 27.00
N LEU A 24 5.21 -8.14 26.30
CA LEU A 24 5.16 -8.05 24.85
C LEU A 24 4.18 -9.07 24.22
N SER A 25 3.04 -9.28 24.89
CA SER A 25 2.10 -10.34 24.55
C SER A 25 1.24 -9.97 23.34
N GLU A 26 0.95 -10.90 22.44
CA GLU A 26 -0.09 -10.70 21.42
C GLU A 26 -1.49 -11.01 21.95
N SER A 27 -1.56 -11.87 22.97
CA SER A 27 -2.82 -12.43 23.46
C SER A 27 -3.47 -11.56 24.53
N LEU A 28 -2.70 -10.75 25.25
CA LEU A 28 -3.23 -9.95 26.36
C LEU A 28 -4.30 -8.93 25.90
N PRO A 29 -4.12 -8.18 24.80
CA PRO A 29 -5.14 -7.25 24.32
C PRO A 29 -6.41 -7.91 23.77
N ILE A 30 -6.39 -9.22 23.50
CA ILE A 30 -7.56 -9.96 22.99
C ILE A 30 -8.19 -10.87 24.05
N ALA A 31 -7.55 -11.04 25.20
CA ALA A 31 -8.05 -11.87 26.29
C ALA A 31 -9.34 -11.31 26.92
N SER A 32 -9.54 -9.99 26.87
CA SER A 32 -10.72 -9.32 27.41
C SER A 32 -11.04 -8.03 26.65
N ARG A 33 -12.33 -7.67 26.60
CA ARG A 33 -12.78 -6.38 26.04
C ARG A 33 -12.16 -5.20 26.76
N HIS A 34 -12.06 -5.28 28.09
CA HIS A 34 -11.45 -4.21 28.89
C HIS A 34 -10.00 -3.96 28.48
N PHE A 35 -9.18 -5.02 28.37
CA PHE A 35 -7.80 -4.90 27.90
C PHE A 35 -7.72 -4.42 26.46
N ASN A 36 -8.61 -4.91 25.60
CA ASN A 36 -8.68 -4.43 24.23
C ASN A 36 -8.88 -2.91 24.18
N ASP A 37 -9.84 -2.40 24.93
CA ASP A 37 -10.16 -0.97 24.97
C ASP A 37 -9.02 -0.16 25.57
N VAL A 38 -8.43 -0.62 26.68
CA VAL A 38 -7.28 0.01 27.34
C VAL A 38 -6.10 0.17 26.40
N TYR A 39 -5.67 -0.91 25.73
CA TYR A 39 -4.50 -0.85 24.86
C TYR A 39 -4.81 -0.17 23.53
N LYS A 40 -6.03 -0.28 23.01
CA LYS A 40 -6.44 0.40 21.78
C LYS A 40 -6.46 1.92 21.94
N GLN A 41 -6.82 2.42 23.12
CA GLN A 41 -6.87 3.85 23.44
C GLN A 41 -5.53 4.40 23.95
N ALA A 42 -4.52 3.55 24.12
CA ALA A 42 -3.20 3.97 24.58
C ALA A 42 -2.54 4.97 23.63
N SER A 43 -1.55 5.71 24.17
CA SER A 43 -0.86 6.76 23.42
C SER A 43 -0.06 6.19 22.23
N PRO A 44 0.19 7.00 21.18
CA PRO A 44 1.04 6.57 20.07
C PRO A 44 2.46 6.15 20.51
N PHE A 45 2.98 6.76 21.58
CA PHE A 45 4.29 6.43 22.14
C PHE A 45 4.29 5.06 22.82
N PHE A 46 3.20 4.70 23.53
CA PHE A 46 3.02 3.35 24.06
C PHE A 46 3.01 2.31 22.94
N HIS A 47 2.21 2.53 21.88
CA HIS A 47 2.17 1.63 20.73
C HIS A 47 3.52 1.52 20.04
N ALA A 48 4.26 2.63 19.91
CA ALA A 48 5.60 2.66 19.33
C ALA A 48 6.57 1.80 20.14
N ARG A 49 6.61 1.96 21.47
CA ARG A 49 7.45 1.14 22.36
C ARG A 49 7.10 -0.34 22.30
N TYR A 50 5.80 -0.67 22.31
CA TYR A 50 5.34 -2.05 22.16
C TYR A 50 5.82 -2.65 20.85
N ILE A 51 5.57 -1.98 19.72
CA ILE A 51 6.00 -2.43 18.40
C ILE A 51 7.53 -2.60 18.37
N LEU A 52 8.29 -1.63 18.89
CA LEU A 52 9.75 -1.71 18.91
C LEU A 52 10.25 -2.89 19.74
N GLY A 53 9.70 -3.12 20.93
CA GLY A 53 10.04 -4.29 21.76
C GLY A 53 9.81 -5.59 21.00
N ARG A 54 8.70 -5.70 20.26
CA ARG A 54 8.38 -6.87 19.41
C ARG A 54 9.30 -7.03 18.21
N VAL A 55 9.73 -5.91 17.63
CA VAL A 55 10.51 -5.88 16.39
C VAL A 55 11.99 -6.13 16.64
N LEU A 56 12.52 -5.55 17.71
CA LEU A 56 13.93 -5.65 18.09
C LEU A 56 14.20 -7.00 18.76
N GLY A 57 13.33 -7.47 19.67
CA GLY A 57 13.60 -8.71 20.42
C GLY A 57 15.03 -8.74 20.96
N ASN A 58 15.77 -9.82 20.67
CA ASN A 58 17.18 -9.99 21.04
C ASN A 58 18.18 -9.63 19.92
N HIS A 59 17.72 -9.00 18.82
CA HIS A 59 18.53 -8.76 17.64
C HIS A 59 18.66 -7.26 17.31
N GLU A 60 19.84 -6.88 16.83
CA GLU A 60 20.08 -5.54 16.32
C GLU A 60 19.39 -5.38 14.96
N ALA A 61 18.19 -4.78 14.96
CA ALA A 61 17.42 -4.58 13.74
C ALA A 61 17.81 -3.28 13.04
N VAL A 62 17.96 -3.39 11.73
CA VAL A 62 18.23 -2.26 10.85
C VAL A 62 16.97 -1.41 10.65
N LEU A 63 17.12 -0.09 10.49
CA LEU A 63 15.99 0.86 10.41
C LEU A 63 14.90 0.45 9.39
N SER A 64 15.29 0.01 8.19
CA SER A 64 14.33 -0.45 7.17
C SER A 64 13.52 -1.68 7.59
N GLU A 65 14.12 -2.59 8.34
CA GLU A 65 13.41 -3.73 8.92
C GLU A 65 12.42 -3.28 9.99
N ILE A 66 12.82 -2.31 10.82
CA ILE A 66 11.98 -1.78 11.89
C ILE A 66 10.69 -1.25 11.28
N TYR A 67 10.78 -0.35 10.30
CA TYR A 67 9.60 0.19 9.62
C TYR A 67 8.81 -0.89 8.87
N THR A 68 9.51 -1.81 8.17
CA THR A 68 8.86 -2.91 7.43
C THR A 68 8.03 -3.81 8.34
N LYS A 69 8.56 -4.15 9.52
CA LYS A 69 7.87 -4.98 10.52
C LYS A 69 6.79 -4.17 11.25
N ALA A 70 7.07 -2.92 11.62
CA ALA A 70 6.11 -2.03 12.29
C ALA A 70 4.83 -1.83 11.47
N LEU A 71 4.94 -1.60 10.17
CA LEU A 71 3.78 -1.39 9.29
C LEU A 71 2.84 -2.62 9.19
N ARG A 72 3.30 -3.82 9.60
CA ARG A 72 2.46 -5.03 9.64
C ARG A 72 1.41 -4.94 10.75
N TYR A 73 1.67 -4.17 11.81
CA TYR A 73 0.75 -3.98 12.91
C TYR A 73 -0.42 -3.07 12.49
N PRO A 74 -1.68 -3.46 12.75
CA PRO A 74 -2.84 -2.61 12.50
C PRO A 74 -2.83 -1.31 13.30
N ILE A 75 -2.28 -1.35 14.52
CA ILE A 75 -2.15 -0.18 15.41
C ILE A 75 -1.07 0.82 14.95
N CYS A 76 -0.23 0.45 13.97
CA CYS A 76 0.78 1.34 13.43
C CYS A 76 0.16 2.39 12.50
N THR A 77 -0.17 3.55 13.09
CA THR A 77 -0.66 4.76 12.40
C THR A 77 0.49 5.74 12.13
N GLN A 78 0.22 6.84 11.43
CA GLN A 78 1.23 7.90 11.22
C GLN A 78 1.79 8.43 12.54
N LYS A 79 0.94 8.71 13.54
CA LYS A 79 1.39 9.18 14.86
C LYS A 79 2.29 8.17 15.57
N VAL A 80 2.03 6.87 15.36
CA VAL A 80 2.87 5.80 15.92
C VAL A 80 4.22 5.75 15.20
N LEU A 81 4.25 5.93 13.88
CA LEU A 81 5.50 6.02 13.13
C LEU A 81 6.33 7.26 13.52
N GLU A 82 5.69 8.40 13.78
CA GLU A 82 6.34 9.60 14.30
C GLU A 82 7.00 9.32 15.66
N ALA A 83 6.29 8.62 16.56
CA ALA A 83 6.84 8.21 17.85
C ALA A 83 7.97 7.17 17.72
N ILE A 84 7.83 6.19 16.81
CA ILE A 84 8.91 5.23 16.49
C ILE A 84 10.15 5.99 16.04
N ARG A 85 9.99 6.97 15.13
CA ARG A 85 11.10 7.77 14.60
C ARG A 85 11.87 8.49 15.70
N THR A 86 11.17 9.10 16.67
CA THR A 86 11.81 9.71 17.84
C THR A 86 12.60 8.69 18.67
N LEU A 87 12.07 7.47 18.84
CA LEU A 87 12.72 6.41 19.62
C LEU A 87 13.93 5.77 18.93
N VAL A 88 14.03 5.88 17.60
CA VAL A 88 15.10 5.25 16.80
C VAL A 88 15.99 6.28 16.09
N GLN A 89 15.94 7.54 16.51
CA GLN A 89 16.66 8.65 15.88
C GLN A 89 18.18 8.43 15.79
N ASP A 90 18.74 7.65 16.71
CA ASP A 90 20.18 7.36 16.79
C ASP A 90 20.59 6.19 15.87
N LEU A 91 19.63 5.47 15.29
CA LEU A 91 19.90 4.38 14.36
C LEU A 91 20.23 4.92 12.97
N GLN A 92 21.31 4.39 12.40
CA GLN A 92 21.74 4.79 11.07
C GLN A 92 20.76 4.29 9.99
N PRO A 93 20.43 5.13 8.99
CA PRO A 93 19.61 4.72 7.88
C PRO A 93 20.33 3.66 7.05
N SER A 94 19.60 2.60 6.72
CA SER A 94 20.15 1.51 5.92
C SER A 94 19.98 1.75 4.44
N LYS A 95 20.89 1.17 3.64
CA LYS A 95 20.71 1.11 2.18
C LYS A 95 19.50 0.25 1.76
N SER A 96 19.07 -0.68 2.61
CA SER A 96 17.91 -1.53 2.34
C SER A 96 16.62 -0.72 2.30
N ALA A 97 15.79 -0.99 1.30
CA ALA A 97 14.52 -0.31 1.12
C ALA A 97 13.42 -0.90 2.02
N LEU A 98 12.59 -0.03 2.57
CA LEU A 98 11.37 -0.35 3.32
C LEU A 98 10.38 -1.09 2.41
N GLN A 99 9.86 -2.23 2.88
CA GLN A 99 8.86 -3.02 2.15
C GLN A 99 7.45 -2.72 2.65
N LEU A 100 6.57 -2.25 1.76
CA LEU A 100 5.17 -1.97 2.12
C LEU A 100 4.39 -3.29 2.31
N PRO A 101 3.75 -3.52 3.47
CA PRO A 101 3.00 -4.75 3.69
C PRO A 101 1.65 -4.75 2.97
N ARG A 102 1.19 -5.95 2.56
CA ARG A 102 -0.09 -6.14 1.85
C ARG A 102 -1.30 -5.62 2.63
N ARG A 103 -1.23 -5.59 3.98
CA ARG A 103 -2.29 -5.06 4.86
C ARG A 103 -2.76 -3.67 4.43
N LEU A 104 -1.84 -2.79 4.06
CA LEU A 104 -2.15 -1.40 3.71
C LEU A 104 -3.10 -1.30 2.51
N PHE A 105 -3.14 -2.32 1.65
CA PHE A 105 -3.91 -2.36 0.42
C PHE A 105 -4.96 -3.48 0.38
N LYS A 106 -5.11 -4.25 1.47
CA LYS A 106 -6.03 -5.38 1.53
C LYS A 106 -7.49 -4.91 1.55
N SER A 107 -7.80 -3.87 2.32
CA SER A 107 -9.16 -3.37 2.54
C SER A 107 -9.37 -2.00 1.91
N LEU A 108 -9.37 -1.94 0.57
CA LEU A 108 -9.70 -0.72 -0.18
C LEU A 108 -11.17 -0.81 -0.63
N THR A 109 -12.07 -0.28 0.19
CA THR A 109 -13.52 -0.24 -0.08
C THR A 109 -13.92 1.11 -0.67
N PRO A 110 -14.47 1.16 -1.91
CA PRO A 110 -14.85 2.42 -2.54
C PRO A 110 -15.85 3.21 -1.67
N PRO A 111 -15.55 4.48 -1.33
CA PRO A 111 -16.50 5.33 -0.63
C PRO A 111 -17.63 5.76 -1.58
N VAL A 112 -18.79 6.06 -1.01
CA VAL A 112 -19.98 6.52 -1.77
C VAL A 112 -19.70 7.83 -2.52
N SER A 113 -18.92 8.72 -1.92
CA SER A 113 -18.51 10.01 -2.49
C SER A 113 -17.41 9.91 -3.54
N GLY A 114 -16.86 8.72 -3.79
CA GLY A 114 -15.67 8.53 -4.62
C GLY A 114 -14.36 8.84 -3.90
N TRP A 115 -13.26 8.35 -4.47
CA TRP A 115 -11.93 8.43 -3.88
C TRP A 115 -11.29 9.82 -3.99
N THR A 116 -10.65 10.25 -2.91
CA THR A 116 -9.92 11.51 -2.79
C THR A 116 -8.43 11.27 -2.51
N LYS A 117 -7.64 12.35 -2.46
CA LYS A 117 -6.20 12.29 -2.13
C LYS A 117 -5.93 12.16 -0.63
N ASP A 118 -6.97 12.30 0.18
CA ASP A 118 -6.90 12.26 1.65
C ASP A 118 -7.40 10.92 2.19
N ASP A 119 -7.98 10.07 1.34
CA ASP A 119 -8.38 8.73 1.70
C ASP A 119 -7.17 7.82 1.98
N TYR A 120 -7.33 6.97 2.99
CA TYR A 120 -6.34 5.95 3.33
C TYR A 120 -6.10 5.01 2.14
N PRO A 121 -4.84 4.67 1.79
CA PRO A 121 -3.61 4.87 2.56
C PRO A 121 -2.78 6.11 2.17
N ILE A 122 -3.28 7.03 1.34
CA ILE A 122 -2.45 8.09 0.74
C ILE A 122 -1.77 8.99 1.79
N PRO A 123 -2.43 9.48 2.86
CA PRO A 123 -1.76 10.31 3.87
C PRO A 123 -0.56 9.62 4.52
N LEU A 124 -0.73 8.34 4.89
CA LEU A 124 0.34 7.54 5.48
C LEU A 124 1.48 7.34 4.49
N LEU A 125 1.18 7.08 3.21
CA LEU A 125 2.21 6.94 2.19
C LEU A 125 2.94 8.27 1.94
N ARG A 126 2.24 9.42 1.93
CA ARG A 126 2.90 10.72 1.81
C ARG A 126 3.94 10.91 2.91
N TYR A 127 3.59 10.57 4.16
CA TYR A 127 4.53 10.60 5.27
C TYR A 127 5.72 9.69 5.01
N LEU A 128 5.51 8.42 4.65
CA LEU A 128 6.61 7.48 4.40
C LEU A 128 7.56 7.89 3.26
N TYR A 129 7.03 8.47 2.17
CA TYR A 129 7.82 8.80 0.98
C TYR A 129 8.53 10.16 1.04
N HIS A 130 8.03 11.11 1.82
CA HIS A 130 8.55 12.49 1.84
C HIS A 130 9.33 12.85 3.10
N THR A 131 9.48 11.92 4.05
CA THR A 131 10.20 12.14 5.30
C THR A 131 11.63 11.61 5.15
N SER A 132 12.62 12.51 5.22
CA SER A 132 14.01 12.28 4.77
C SER A 132 14.79 11.27 5.62
N ASP A 133 14.39 11.10 6.87
CA ASP A 133 14.95 10.18 7.86
C ASP A 133 14.29 8.79 7.82
N ILE A 134 13.27 8.59 6.97
CA ILE A 134 12.68 7.26 6.73
C ILE A 134 13.45 6.56 5.60
N PRO A 135 13.74 5.26 5.74
CA PRO A 135 14.37 4.48 4.66
C PRO A 135 13.57 4.53 3.36
N THR A 136 14.28 4.47 2.23
CA THR A 136 13.66 4.54 0.90
C THR A 136 12.59 3.46 0.75
N VAL A 137 11.43 3.84 0.20
CA VAL A 137 10.29 2.91 0.09
C VAL A 137 10.37 2.12 -1.22
N ASN A 138 10.29 0.80 -1.13
CA ASN A 138 10.12 -0.06 -2.30
C ASN A 138 8.64 -0.08 -2.74
N THR A 139 8.28 0.78 -3.68
CA THR A 139 6.92 0.86 -4.25
C THR A 139 6.47 -0.43 -4.94
N ASN A 140 7.42 -1.23 -5.45
CA ASN A 140 7.14 -2.48 -6.16
C ASN A 140 7.22 -3.71 -5.27
N ALA A 141 7.27 -3.54 -3.94
CA ALA A 141 7.23 -4.62 -2.96
C ALA A 141 6.06 -5.58 -3.22
N ASN A 142 6.26 -6.86 -2.91
CA ASN A 142 5.27 -7.92 -3.15
C ASN A 142 4.81 -8.00 -4.62
N GLU A 143 5.73 -7.85 -5.57
CA GLU A 143 5.46 -7.95 -7.01
C GLU A 143 4.40 -6.93 -7.49
N GLY A 144 4.47 -5.68 -7.01
CA GLY A 144 3.53 -4.63 -7.41
C GLY A 144 2.11 -4.82 -6.88
N TYR A 145 1.95 -5.53 -5.76
CA TYR A 145 0.66 -5.77 -5.11
C TYR A 145 -0.10 -4.46 -4.84
N ALA A 146 0.59 -3.42 -4.36
CA ALA A 146 0.00 -2.12 -4.07
C ALA A 146 -0.72 -1.52 -5.29
N LEU A 147 -0.03 -1.48 -6.44
CA LEU A 147 -0.59 -0.95 -7.68
C LEU A 147 -1.76 -1.79 -8.18
N THR A 148 -1.63 -3.13 -8.15
CA THR A 148 -2.70 -4.04 -8.56
C THR A 148 -3.96 -3.87 -7.72
N ARG A 149 -3.82 -3.72 -6.40
CA ARG A 149 -4.96 -3.48 -5.49
C ARG A 149 -5.59 -2.12 -5.67
N ALA A 150 -4.80 -1.08 -5.88
CA ALA A 150 -5.30 0.27 -6.16
C ALA A 150 -6.15 0.29 -7.44
N VAL A 151 -5.68 -0.39 -8.50
CA VAL A 151 -6.42 -0.56 -9.75
C VAL A 151 -7.71 -1.36 -9.51
N HIS A 152 -7.63 -2.49 -8.81
CA HIS A 152 -8.81 -3.29 -8.49
C HIS A 152 -9.89 -2.49 -7.74
N ALA A 153 -9.49 -1.59 -6.84
CA ALA A 153 -10.39 -0.72 -6.08
C ALA A 153 -10.88 0.52 -6.86
N LYS A 154 -10.47 0.68 -8.13
CA LYS A 154 -10.71 1.89 -8.94
C LYS A 154 -10.23 3.17 -8.25
N PHE A 155 -9.19 3.07 -7.42
CA PHE A 155 -8.66 4.16 -6.61
C PHE A 155 -7.67 5.00 -7.41
N LYS A 156 -8.19 5.83 -8.34
CA LYS A 156 -7.40 6.64 -9.27
C LYS A 156 -6.33 7.53 -8.59
N PRO A 157 -6.64 8.32 -7.54
CA PRO A 157 -5.61 9.08 -6.82
C PRO A 157 -4.44 8.24 -6.27
N LEU A 158 -4.72 7.02 -5.78
CA LEU A 158 -3.68 6.13 -5.28
C LEU A 158 -2.84 5.55 -6.42
N VAL A 159 -3.46 5.20 -7.54
CA VAL A 159 -2.72 4.76 -8.74
C VAL A 159 -1.79 5.86 -9.24
N GLU A 160 -2.27 7.10 -9.37
CA GLU A 160 -1.45 8.25 -9.74
C GLU A 160 -0.28 8.47 -8.78
N PHE A 161 -0.54 8.40 -7.48
CA PHE A 161 0.48 8.51 -6.44
C PHE A 161 1.56 7.42 -6.59
N LEU A 162 1.16 6.16 -6.69
CA LEU A 162 2.09 5.03 -6.84
C LEU A 162 2.93 5.16 -8.13
N LEU A 163 2.32 5.54 -9.25
CA LEU A 163 3.02 5.75 -10.52
C LEU A 163 3.98 6.93 -10.49
N ALA A 164 3.67 7.99 -9.73
CA ALA A 164 4.57 9.11 -9.49
C ALA A 164 5.80 8.69 -8.67
N HIS A 165 5.62 7.70 -7.78
CA HIS A 165 6.69 7.10 -6.97
C HIS A 165 7.26 5.80 -7.57
N HIS A 166 7.37 5.73 -8.89
CA HIS A 166 8.04 4.63 -9.63
C HIS A 166 7.41 3.24 -9.45
N ALA A 167 6.12 3.14 -9.15
CA ALA A 167 5.41 1.88 -9.31
C ALA A 167 5.46 1.46 -10.78
N SER A 168 5.79 0.19 -11.02
CA SER A 168 5.88 -0.40 -12.34
C SER A 168 4.58 -1.12 -12.69
N PRO A 169 3.87 -0.71 -13.74
CA PRO A 169 2.76 -1.47 -14.29
C PRO A 169 3.15 -2.85 -14.81
N ARG A 170 4.46 -3.10 -15.02
CA ARG A 170 5.01 -4.36 -15.55
C ARG A 170 5.10 -5.47 -14.50
N SER A 171 4.92 -5.14 -13.22
CA SER A 171 5.02 -6.10 -12.13
C SER A 171 4.01 -7.25 -12.29
N ARG A 172 4.48 -8.47 -12.01
CA ARG A 172 3.70 -9.71 -12.11
C ARG A 172 2.97 -9.83 -13.44
N ASP A 173 3.72 -9.86 -14.54
CA ASP A 173 3.18 -10.04 -15.90
C ASP A 173 2.07 -9.02 -16.25
N CYS A 174 2.33 -7.76 -15.94
CA CYS A 174 1.40 -6.65 -16.16
C CYS A 174 0.00 -6.86 -15.54
N LEU A 175 -0.08 -7.56 -14.39
CA LEU A 175 -1.35 -7.92 -13.76
C LEU A 175 -2.27 -6.72 -13.52
N ALA A 176 -1.71 -5.58 -13.10
CA ALA A 176 -2.47 -4.35 -12.90
C ALA A 176 -3.22 -3.92 -14.18
N VAL A 177 -2.58 -3.99 -15.34
CA VAL A 177 -3.20 -3.67 -16.64
C VAL A 177 -4.28 -4.70 -16.98
N LYS A 178 -3.98 -5.99 -16.84
CA LYS A 178 -4.95 -7.08 -17.08
C LYS A 178 -6.20 -6.95 -16.19
N VAL A 179 -6.04 -6.48 -14.95
CA VAL A 179 -7.19 -6.17 -14.05
C VAL A 179 -7.99 -4.98 -14.57
N ALA A 180 -7.35 -3.88 -14.98
CA ALA A 180 -8.04 -2.72 -15.53
C ALA A 180 -8.85 -3.05 -16.80
N ILE A 181 -8.31 -3.90 -17.68
CA ILE A 181 -8.99 -4.40 -18.88
C ILE A 181 -10.25 -5.19 -18.50
N ARG A 182 -10.13 -6.15 -17.57
CA ARG A 182 -11.29 -6.93 -17.09
C ARG A 182 -12.38 -6.08 -16.44
N GLN A 183 -12.00 -4.95 -15.85
CA GLN A 183 -12.93 -3.97 -15.29
C GLN A 183 -13.57 -3.05 -16.34
N LYS A 184 -13.21 -3.17 -17.62
CA LYS A 184 -13.67 -2.32 -18.72
C LYS A 184 -13.41 -0.83 -18.46
N ASN A 185 -12.28 -0.53 -17.84
CA ASN A 185 -11.92 0.85 -17.49
C ASN A 185 -10.82 1.36 -18.41
N LEU A 186 -11.19 1.93 -19.55
CA LEU A 186 -10.26 2.49 -20.53
C LEU A 186 -9.38 3.59 -19.92
N GLU A 187 -9.94 4.48 -19.09
CA GLU A 187 -9.16 5.54 -18.44
C GLU A 187 -8.02 4.96 -17.59
N MET A 188 -8.31 3.90 -16.83
CA MET A 188 -7.31 3.24 -16.00
C MET A 188 -6.25 2.53 -16.85
N VAL A 189 -6.64 1.91 -17.97
CA VAL A 189 -5.69 1.32 -18.92
C VAL A 189 -4.77 2.40 -19.50
N LYS A 190 -5.33 3.52 -19.99
CA LYS A 190 -4.55 4.65 -20.49
C LYS A 190 -3.61 5.20 -19.40
N LEU A 191 -4.08 5.35 -18.16
CA LEU A 191 -3.26 5.81 -17.04
C LEU A 191 -2.04 4.90 -16.75
N LEU A 192 -2.21 3.58 -16.86
CA LEU A 192 -1.15 2.60 -16.60
C LEU A 192 -0.18 2.45 -17.78
N VAL A 193 -0.68 2.56 -19.01
CA VAL A 193 0.11 2.37 -20.24
C VAL A 193 0.82 3.65 -20.61
N GLU A 194 0.11 4.78 -20.63
CA GLU A 194 0.64 6.04 -21.13
C GLU A 194 1.49 6.73 -20.06
N ARG A 195 2.55 7.39 -20.50
CA ARG A 195 3.36 8.22 -19.62
C ARG A 195 2.75 9.61 -19.57
N GLN A 196 2.23 9.98 -18.40
CA GLN A 196 1.68 11.32 -18.16
C GLN A 196 2.76 12.38 -18.42
N GLU A 197 2.45 13.37 -19.27
CA GLU A 197 3.32 14.53 -19.45
C GLU A 197 3.46 15.24 -18.10
N SER A 198 4.69 15.36 -17.57
CA SER A 198 4.92 16.26 -16.45
C SER A 198 4.62 17.67 -16.97
N LYS A 199 3.61 18.33 -16.39
CA LYS A 199 3.19 19.69 -16.79
C LYS A 199 4.36 20.67 -16.65
N LYS A 200 5.28 20.81 -17.63
CA LYS A 200 6.25 21.91 -17.71
C LYS A 200 6.68 22.31 -19.12
N LYS A 201 6.54 23.63 -19.32
CA LYS A 201 7.23 24.59 -20.20
C LYS A 201 6.95 24.49 -21.72
N LYS A 202 6.50 25.64 -22.24
CA LYS A 202 6.33 25.98 -23.67
C LYS A 202 7.52 25.44 -24.48
N GLY A 203 7.35 24.31 -25.15
CA GLY A 203 8.37 23.65 -25.94
C GLY A 203 7.74 22.53 -26.77
N LYS A 204 8.36 22.17 -27.89
CA LYS A 204 7.87 21.14 -28.82
C LYS A 204 7.55 19.84 -28.06
N ARG A 205 6.29 19.38 -28.14
CA ARG A 205 5.82 18.09 -27.62
C ARG A 205 6.68 16.97 -28.21
N ARG A 206 7.58 16.39 -27.41
CA ARG A 206 8.27 15.15 -27.77
C ARG A 206 7.30 14.00 -27.55
N LYS A 207 7.18 13.09 -28.52
CA LYS A 207 6.36 11.88 -28.39
C LYS A 207 6.96 11.04 -27.26
N ILE A 208 6.26 10.95 -26.13
CA ILE A 208 6.70 10.16 -24.98
C ILE A 208 6.30 8.72 -25.23
N GLU A 209 7.26 7.80 -25.12
CA GLU A 209 7.01 6.36 -25.23
C GLU A 209 6.16 5.86 -24.05
N ASP A 210 5.37 4.81 -24.31
CA ASP A 210 4.53 4.16 -23.30
C ASP A 210 5.36 3.54 -22.17
N ARG A 211 4.77 3.43 -20.98
CA ARG A 211 5.37 2.82 -19.80
C ARG A 211 5.63 1.32 -19.98
N LEU A 212 4.84 0.66 -20.83
CA LEU A 212 4.93 -0.78 -21.08
C LEU A 212 4.67 -1.11 -22.55
N SER A 213 5.34 -2.18 -23.02
CA SER A 213 4.97 -2.82 -24.28
C SER A 213 3.72 -3.65 -24.04
N LEU A 214 2.67 -3.37 -24.79
CA LEU A 214 1.47 -4.17 -24.79
C LEU A 214 1.65 -5.40 -25.67
N ASP A 215 0.93 -6.48 -25.38
CA ASP A 215 1.01 -7.76 -26.08
C ASP A 215 -0.34 -8.25 -26.61
N SER A 216 -0.32 -9.31 -27.43
CA SER A 216 -1.53 -9.94 -27.98
C SER A 216 -2.40 -10.58 -26.88
N ASP A 217 -1.81 -10.98 -25.75
CA ASP A 217 -2.56 -11.53 -24.60
C ASP A 217 -3.48 -10.49 -23.98
N MET A 218 -3.02 -9.25 -23.78
CA MET A 218 -3.86 -8.16 -23.29
C MET A 218 -5.01 -7.84 -24.25
N LEU A 219 -4.77 -7.89 -25.55
CA LEU A 219 -5.82 -7.71 -26.57
C LEU A 219 -6.85 -8.84 -26.51
N LYS A 220 -6.39 -10.09 -26.38
CA LYS A 220 -7.26 -11.26 -26.21
C LYS A 220 -8.11 -11.14 -24.94
N ILE A 221 -7.53 -10.69 -23.82
CA ILE A 221 -8.26 -10.43 -22.57
C ILE A 221 -9.32 -9.35 -22.78
N ALA A 222 -9.03 -8.28 -23.52
CA ALA A 222 -9.98 -7.21 -23.81
C ALA A 222 -11.17 -7.70 -24.65
N VAL A 223 -10.91 -8.52 -25.68
CA VAL A 223 -11.97 -9.16 -26.48
C VAL A 223 -12.80 -10.10 -25.63
N MET A 224 -12.17 -10.97 -24.82
CA MET A 224 -12.89 -11.90 -23.95
C MET A 224 -13.71 -11.19 -22.86
N ALA A 225 -13.29 -10.00 -22.43
CA ALA A 225 -14.03 -9.18 -21.49
C ALA A 225 -15.18 -8.39 -22.15
N ASN A 226 -15.33 -8.40 -23.48
CA ASN A 226 -16.24 -7.51 -24.22
C ASN A 226 -16.01 -6.03 -23.86
N ALA A 227 -14.74 -5.59 -23.88
CA ALA A 227 -14.34 -4.20 -23.65
C ALA A 227 -14.00 -3.53 -24.99
N HIS A 228 -15.01 -3.17 -25.78
CA HIS A 228 -14.85 -2.71 -27.16
C HIS A 228 -14.00 -1.44 -27.28
N ASP A 229 -14.17 -0.50 -26.35
CA ASP A 229 -13.39 0.72 -26.22
C ASP A 229 -11.89 0.44 -26.00
N ILE A 230 -11.57 -0.54 -25.17
CA ILE A 230 -10.21 -0.99 -24.92
C ILE A 230 -9.65 -1.75 -26.12
N VAL A 231 -10.45 -2.61 -26.76
CA VAL A 231 -10.05 -3.32 -27.99
C VAL A 231 -9.70 -2.31 -29.09
N GLU A 232 -10.53 -1.29 -29.29
CA GLU A 232 -10.26 -0.24 -30.28
C GLU A 232 -8.97 0.52 -29.97
N TYR A 233 -8.77 0.91 -28.71
CA TYR A 233 -7.53 1.54 -28.25
C TYR A 233 -6.29 0.66 -28.52
N LEU A 234 -6.33 -0.61 -28.15
CA LEU A 234 -5.21 -1.54 -28.32
C LEU A 234 -4.93 -1.84 -29.79
N TYR A 235 -5.96 -2.06 -30.60
CA TYR A 235 -5.84 -2.44 -32.01
C TYR A 235 -5.53 -1.23 -32.91
N ARG A 236 -6.30 -0.14 -32.80
CA ARG A 236 -6.17 1.02 -33.69
C ARG A 236 -5.11 2.00 -33.24
N GLU A 237 -5.11 2.40 -31.96
CA GLU A 237 -4.17 3.41 -31.46
C GLU A 237 -2.80 2.80 -31.19
N LYS A 238 -2.74 1.64 -30.51
CA LYS A 238 -1.49 0.97 -30.14
C LYS A 238 -0.96 -0.04 -31.16
N LYS A 239 -1.73 -0.31 -32.23
CA LYS A 239 -1.33 -1.17 -33.37
C LYS A 239 -0.93 -2.59 -32.97
N ILE A 240 -1.55 -3.14 -31.94
CA ILE A 240 -1.32 -4.53 -31.54
C ILE A 240 -2.00 -5.46 -32.53
N LEU A 241 -1.25 -6.39 -33.09
CA LEU A 241 -1.78 -7.37 -34.02
C LEU A 241 -2.48 -8.51 -33.25
N PRO A 242 -3.75 -8.80 -33.55
CA PRO A 242 -4.49 -9.91 -32.96
C PRO A 242 -4.08 -11.25 -33.57
N ASP A 243 -4.07 -12.29 -32.75
CA ASP A 243 -3.95 -13.68 -33.21
C ASP A 243 -5.20 -14.09 -34.01
N MET A 244 -5.09 -15.11 -34.88
CA MET A 244 -6.22 -15.61 -35.69
C MET A 244 -7.47 -15.94 -34.86
N LEU A 245 -7.29 -16.51 -33.66
CA LEU A 245 -8.40 -16.83 -32.75
C LEU A 245 -9.08 -15.57 -32.20
N THR A 246 -8.30 -14.53 -31.93
CA THR A 246 -8.79 -13.24 -31.43
C THR A 246 -9.54 -12.50 -32.53
N LEU A 247 -9.03 -12.52 -33.77
CA LEU A 247 -9.69 -11.94 -34.95
C LEU A 247 -11.09 -12.52 -35.18
N LYS A 248 -11.25 -13.85 -35.10
CA LYS A 248 -12.56 -14.51 -35.26
C LYS A 248 -13.61 -14.05 -34.24
N LYS A 249 -13.17 -13.57 -33.07
CA LYS A 249 -14.03 -13.09 -31.98
C LYS A 249 -14.24 -11.58 -32.01
N MET A 250 -13.46 -10.84 -32.79
CA MET A 250 -13.66 -9.42 -33.04
C MET A 250 -14.73 -9.25 -34.13
N THR A 251 -15.98 -9.49 -33.77
CA THR A 251 -17.12 -9.07 -34.60
C THR A 251 -17.36 -7.59 -34.32
N PHE A 252 -17.10 -6.74 -35.32
CA PHE A 252 -17.43 -5.30 -35.28
C PHE A 252 -18.93 -5.08 -35.48
#